data_AF-A0A520HQX1-F1
#
_entry.id   AF-A0A520HQX1-F1
#
_cell.length_a   1.000
_cell.length_b   1.000
_cell.length_c   1.000
_cell.angle_alpha   90.00
_cell.angle_beta   90.00
_cell.angle_gamma   90.00
#
_symmetry.space_group_name_H-M   'P 1'
#
loop_
_entity.id
_entity.type
_entity.pdbx_description
1 polymer ?
#
loop_
_entity_poly.entity_id
_entity_poly.type
_entity_poly.pdbx_seq_one_letter_code
_entity_poly.pdbx_strand_id
1 'polypeptide(L)'
;SYTAQATARATAIRKHLWNGRFFADYDLDTNRANDFASAAMAFPLFAKVATPDQAKATASALRPFVGEGGVRTTLVGSGQQWDDPNGWAPLQWVAIEGLRGYGETGLAKQITRAWLASVDREYQASGKLLEKYDVVERKPGGGGEYPNQDGFGWTNGVTRALMAGRP
;
A
#
# COMPACT_ATOMS: atom_id res chain seq x y z
N SER A 1 -30.25 -6.81 -1.06
CA SER A 1 -29.31 -7.76 -1.66
C SER A 1 -27.87 -7.31 -1.39
N TYR A 2 -26.89 -8.21 -1.49
CA TYR A 2 -25.47 -7.85 -1.35
C TYR A 2 -25.04 -6.80 -2.39
N THR A 3 -25.55 -6.88 -3.62
CA THR A 3 -25.30 -5.87 -4.67
C THR A 3 -25.73 -4.48 -4.24
N ALA A 4 -26.94 -4.33 -3.68
CA ALA A 4 -27.42 -3.02 -3.22
C ALA A 4 -26.55 -2.44 -2.09
N GLN A 5 -26.12 -3.28 -1.15
CA GLN A 5 -25.23 -2.88 -0.06
C GLN A 5 -23.84 -2.47 -0.58
N ALA A 6 -23.29 -3.20 -1.56
CA ALA A 6 -22.02 -2.87 -2.20
C ALA A 6 -22.10 -1.52 -2.94
N THR A 7 -23.16 -1.28 -3.70
CA THR A 7 -23.39 0.00 -4.39
C THR A 7 -23.52 1.17 -3.40
N ALA A 8 -24.25 0.98 -2.30
CA ALA A 8 -24.38 1.99 -1.25
C ALA A 8 -23.02 2.30 -0.61
N ARG A 9 -22.21 1.27 -0.30
CA ARG A 9 -20.87 1.43 0.28
C ARG A 9 -19.90 2.12 -0.69
N ALA A 10 -19.89 1.74 -1.97
CA ALA A 10 -19.04 2.38 -2.97
C ALA A 10 -19.40 3.86 -3.17
N THR A 11 -20.68 4.21 -3.07
CA THR A 11 -21.14 5.60 -3.11
C THR A 11 -20.70 6.36 -1.86
N ALA A 12 -20.82 5.76 -0.67
CA ALA A 12 -20.36 6.36 0.57
C ALA A 12 -18.84 6.57 0.60
N ILE A 13 -18.03 5.59 0.17
CA ILE A 13 -16.57 5.72 0.09
C ILE A 13 -16.17 6.88 -0.82
N ARG A 14 -16.74 6.96 -2.03
CA ARG A 14 -16.43 8.05 -2.98
C ARG A 14 -16.85 9.42 -2.48
N LYS A 15 -17.88 9.51 -1.63
CA LYS A 15 -18.38 10.77 -1.06
C LYS A 15 -17.59 11.20 0.18
N HIS A 16 -17.39 10.28 1.12
CA HIS A 16 -16.90 10.60 2.46
C HIS A 16 -15.40 10.41 2.60
N LEU A 17 -14.78 9.48 1.86
CA LEU A 17 -13.35 9.21 1.98
C LEU A 17 -12.52 9.94 0.93
N TRP A 18 -13.13 10.73 0.04
CA TRP A 18 -12.42 11.49 -0.99
C TRP A 18 -12.18 12.93 -0.53
N ASN A 19 -10.91 13.34 -0.39
CA ASN A 19 -10.55 14.70 0.05
C ASN A 19 -10.32 15.70 -1.11
N GLY A 20 -10.67 15.33 -2.35
CA GLY A 20 -10.40 16.13 -3.55
C GLY A 20 -9.09 15.78 -4.25
N ARG A 21 -8.17 15.06 -3.59
CA ARG A 21 -6.84 14.71 -4.13
C ARG A 21 -6.55 13.22 -4.09
N PHE A 22 -6.91 12.56 -2.99
CA PHE A 22 -6.74 11.12 -2.76
C PHE A 22 -7.81 10.61 -1.78
N PHE A 23 -7.87 9.28 -1.62
CA PHE A 23 -8.69 8.68 -0.59
C PHE A 23 -8.01 8.73 0.78
N ALA A 24 -8.71 9.25 1.79
CA ALA A 24 -8.24 9.44 3.15
C ALA A 24 -9.34 9.06 4.16
N ASP A 25 -8.97 8.94 5.43
CA ASP A 25 -9.94 8.63 6.48
C ASP A 25 -10.90 9.80 6.72
N TYR A 26 -12.14 9.48 7.11
CA TYR A 26 -13.14 10.48 7.48
C TYR A 26 -13.01 10.81 8.97
N ASP A 27 -12.80 12.08 9.26
CA ASP A 27 -12.78 12.60 10.61
C ASP A 27 -14.22 12.94 11.04
N LEU A 28 -14.67 12.29 12.11
CA LEU A 28 -16.03 12.45 12.66
C LEU A 28 -16.22 13.78 13.40
N ASP A 29 -15.15 14.37 13.93
CA ASP A 29 -15.21 15.64 14.66
C ASP A 29 -15.32 16.80 13.67
N THR A 30 -14.55 16.74 12.57
CA THR A 30 -14.57 17.78 11.54
C THR A 30 -15.55 17.50 10.39
N ASN A 31 -16.19 16.33 10.39
CA ASN A 31 -17.14 15.87 9.37
C ASN A 31 -16.61 16.00 7.92
N ARG A 32 -15.35 15.61 7.71
CA ARG A 32 -14.72 15.63 6.38
C ARG A 32 -13.63 14.56 6.26
N ALA A 33 -13.33 14.18 5.02
CA ALA A 33 -12.09 13.46 4.74
C ALA A 33 -10.90 14.31 5.19
N ASN A 34 -9.97 13.70 5.92
CA ASN A 34 -8.78 14.40 6.38
C ASN A 34 -7.72 14.54 5.25
N ASP A 35 -6.66 15.27 5.56
CA ASP A 35 -5.53 15.48 4.64
C ASP A 35 -4.33 14.55 4.94
N PHE A 36 -4.52 13.55 5.81
CA PHE A 36 -3.47 12.62 6.18
C PHE A 36 -3.31 11.56 5.07
N ALA A 37 -2.17 11.60 4.39
CA ALA A 37 -1.86 10.67 3.31
C ALA A 37 -1.20 9.41 3.88
N SER A 38 -1.77 8.24 3.56
CA SER A 38 -1.19 6.93 3.84
C SER A 38 -1.35 6.01 2.63
N ALA A 39 -0.59 4.90 2.60
CA ALA A 39 -0.76 3.87 1.57
C ALA A 39 -2.18 3.27 1.54
N ALA A 40 -3.01 3.50 2.58
CA ALA A 40 -4.41 3.09 2.60
C ALA A 40 -5.23 3.73 1.47
N MET A 41 -4.77 4.85 0.89
CA MET A 41 -5.39 5.47 -0.28
C MET A 41 -5.57 4.51 -1.47
N ALA A 42 -4.78 3.44 -1.55
CA ALA A 42 -4.87 2.44 -2.61
C ALA A 42 -6.03 1.45 -2.46
N PHE A 43 -6.63 1.29 -1.27
CA PHE A 43 -7.69 0.30 -1.05
C PHE A 43 -8.94 0.51 -1.92
N PRO A 44 -9.44 1.76 -2.12
CA PRO A 44 -10.55 1.99 -3.04
C PRO A 44 -10.23 1.65 -4.51
N LEU A 45 -8.95 1.68 -4.92
CA LEU A 45 -8.54 1.18 -6.23
C LEU A 45 -8.56 -0.35 -6.23
N PHE A 46 -7.95 -1.00 -5.23
CA PHE A 46 -7.96 -2.46 -5.10
C PHE A 46 -9.38 -3.06 -5.09
N ALA A 47 -10.30 -2.41 -4.36
CA ALA A 47 -11.71 -2.81 -4.28
C ALA A 47 -12.55 -2.40 -5.50
N LYS A 48 -11.96 -1.77 -6.53
CA LYS A 48 -12.65 -1.29 -7.74
C LYS A 48 -13.80 -0.30 -7.45
N VAL A 49 -13.61 0.54 -6.43
CA VAL A 49 -14.60 1.54 -5.97
C VAL A 49 -14.35 2.91 -6.58
N ALA A 50 -13.09 3.28 -6.84
CA ALA A 50 -12.73 4.57 -7.39
C ALA A 50 -13.31 4.81 -8.80
N THR A 51 -13.58 6.07 -9.14
CA THR A 51 -13.73 6.46 -10.54
C THR A 51 -12.36 6.50 -11.25
N PRO A 52 -12.30 6.48 -12.59
CA PRO A 52 -11.03 6.60 -13.31
C PRO A 52 -10.21 7.85 -12.92
N ASP A 53 -10.86 9.00 -12.76
CA ASP A 53 -10.19 10.25 -12.37
C ASP A 53 -9.65 10.17 -10.92
N GLN A 54 -10.44 9.62 -10.00
CA GLN A 54 -9.99 9.39 -8.63
C GLN A 54 -8.81 8.41 -8.57
N ALA A 55 -8.82 7.37 -9.41
CA ALA A 55 -7.71 6.42 -9.50
C ALA A 55 -6.43 7.08 -10.02
N LYS A 56 -6.51 7.89 -11.08
CA LYS A 56 -5.36 8.65 -11.61
C LYS A 56 -4.79 9.64 -10.59
N ALA A 57 -5.66 10.36 -9.89
CA ALA A 57 -5.27 11.29 -8.84
C ALA A 57 -4.64 10.57 -7.64
N THR A 58 -5.22 9.46 -7.20
CA THR A 58 -4.65 8.60 -6.13
C THR A 58 -3.31 8.01 -6.54
N ALA A 59 -3.15 7.53 -7.78
CA ALA A 59 -1.88 7.04 -8.28
C ALA A 59 -0.80 8.13 -8.26
N SER A 60 -1.17 9.37 -8.59
CA SER A 60 -0.28 10.52 -8.49
C SER A 60 0.11 10.83 -7.05
N ALA A 61 -0.85 10.79 -6.12
CA ALA A 61 -0.63 10.99 -4.69
C ALA A 61 0.19 9.86 -4.03
N LEU A 62 0.18 8.65 -4.60
CA LEU A 62 0.94 7.50 -4.12
C LEU A 62 2.41 7.54 -4.57
N ARG A 63 2.76 8.23 -5.66
CA ARG A 63 4.14 8.29 -6.18
C ARG A 63 5.20 8.67 -5.14
N PRO A 64 4.99 9.68 -4.28
CA PRO A 64 5.96 10.04 -3.23
C PRO A 64 6.22 8.93 -2.20
N PHE A 65 5.28 7.99 -2.03
CA PHE A 65 5.42 6.87 -1.10
C PHE A 65 6.33 5.78 -1.64
N VAL A 66 6.58 5.73 -2.95
CA VAL A 66 7.43 4.71 -3.57
C VAL A 66 8.90 5.04 -3.30
N GLY A 67 9.50 4.36 -2.33
CA GLY A 67 10.93 4.35 -2.07
C GLY A 67 11.67 3.33 -2.94
N GLU A 68 12.97 3.17 -2.70
CA GLU A 68 13.80 2.21 -3.43
C GLU A 68 13.31 0.77 -3.26
N GLY A 69 12.70 0.45 -2.12
CA GLY A 69 12.27 -0.87 -1.74
C GLY A 69 10.77 -1.16 -1.82
N GLY A 70 9.95 -0.21 -2.27
CA GLY A 70 8.50 -0.37 -2.33
C GLY A 70 7.76 0.84 -1.78
N VAL A 71 6.47 0.64 -1.46
CA VAL A 71 5.56 1.66 -0.94
C VAL A 71 5.73 1.77 0.58
N ARG A 72 6.04 2.98 1.05
CA ARG A 72 6.04 3.36 2.47
C ARG A 72 4.62 3.37 3.03
N THR A 73 4.46 3.08 4.33
CA THR A 73 3.14 3.06 4.96
C THR A 73 2.53 4.46 5.06
N THR A 74 3.33 5.41 5.55
CA THR A 74 3.05 6.84 5.59
C THR A 74 4.30 7.59 5.13
N LEU A 75 4.28 8.93 5.17
CA LEU A 75 5.48 9.76 5.04
C LEU A 75 5.92 10.36 6.40
N VAL A 76 5.44 9.79 7.51
CA VAL A 76 5.68 10.27 8.86
C VAL A 76 6.68 9.34 9.55
N GLY A 77 7.83 9.87 9.95
CA GLY A 77 8.84 9.14 10.73
C GLY A 77 8.52 9.17 12.23
N SER A 78 7.50 8.44 12.67
CA SER A 78 7.05 8.43 14.07
C SER A 78 7.85 7.48 14.98
N GLY A 79 8.61 6.56 14.40
CA GLY A 79 9.21 5.42 15.11
C GLY A 79 8.23 4.26 15.34
N GLN A 80 6.96 4.38 14.94
CA GLN A 80 5.99 3.29 14.95
C GLN A 80 6.15 2.36 13.74
N GLN A 81 5.62 1.15 13.82
CA GLN A 81 5.81 0.14 12.78
C GLN A 81 5.01 0.41 11.50
N TRP A 82 3.85 1.08 11.62
CA TRP A 82 2.96 1.42 10.50
C TRP A 82 3.18 2.84 9.99
N ASP A 83 4.45 3.24 9.87
CA ASP A 83 4.88 4.58 9.48
C ASP A 83 6.19 4.51 8.70
N ASP A 84 6.68 5.65 8.19
CA ASP A 84 7.97 5.74 7.52
C ASP A 84 9.12 5.27 8.46
N PRO A 85 10.09 4.47 7.97
CA PRO A 85 10.35 4.07 6.58
C PRO A 85 9.76 2.71 6.20
N ASN A 86 8.89 2.12 7.03
CA ASN A 86 8.44 0.75 6.85
C ASN A 86 7.45 0.61 5.68
N GLY A 87 7.64 -0.45 4.91
CA GLY A 87 6.71 -1.00 3.95
C GLY A 87 6.32 -2.43 4.30
N TRP A 88 5.05 -2.75 4.09
CA TRP A 88 4.45 -4.04 4.43
C TRP A 88 3.95 -4.73 3.17
N ALA A 89 4.19 -6.03 3.06
CA ALA A 89 3.76 -6.86 1.92
C ALA A 89 2.28 -6.65 1.53
N PRO A 90 1.29 -6.63 2.45
CA PRO A 90 -0.11 -6.41 2.09
C PRO A 90 -0.35 -5.04 1.41
N LEU A 91 0.33 -3.98 1.86
CA LEU A 91 0.19 -2.66 1.25
C LEU A 91 0.80 -2.61 -0.14
N GLN A 92 1.89 -3.35 -0.38
CA GLN A 92 2.45 -3.50 -1.72
C GLN A 92 1.45 -4.16 -2.66
N TRP A 93 0.86 -5.28 -2.22
CA TRP A 93 -0.11 -6.02 -3.00
C TRP A 93 -1.33 -5.18 -3.35
N VAL A 94 -1.94 -4.52 -2.36
CA VAL A 94 -3.09 -3.64 -2.53
C VAL A 94 -2.78 -2.50 -3.52
N ALA A 95 -1.62 -1.86 -3.38
CA ALA A 95 -1.19 -0.82 -4.30
C ALA A 95 -1.00 -1.35 -5.72
N ILE A 96 -0.27 -2.45 -5.89
CA ILE A 96 0.05 -3.04 -7.21
C ILE A 96 -1.25 -3.45 -7.93
N GLU A 97 -2.12 -4.22 -7.27
CA GLU A 97 -3.36 -4.72 -7.88
C GLU A 97 -4.39 -3.61 -8.10
N GLY A 98 -4.50 -2.66 -7.17
CA GLY A 98 -5.33 -1.48 -7.36
C GLY A 98 -4.89 -0.66 -8.58
N LEU A 99 -3.59 -0.39 -8.71
CA LEU A 99 -3.06 0.35 -9.87
C LEU A 99 -3.26 -0.42 -11.18
N ARG A 100 -3.02 -1.73 -11.20
CA ARG A 100 -3.28 -2.59 -12.37
C ARG A 100 -4.74 -2.54 -12.80
N GLY A 101 -5.67 -2.62 -11.85
CA GLY A 101 -7.11 -2.59 -12.11
C GLY A 101 -7.61 -1.31 -12.78
N TYR A 102 -6.85 -0.22 -12.68
CA TYR A 102 -7.16 1.09 -13.28
C TYR A 102 -6.21 1.49 -14.42
N GLY A 103 -5.35 0.59 -14.89
CA GLY A 103 -4.45 0.84 -16.02
C GLY A 103 -3.16 1.61 -15.67
N GLU A 104 -2.90 1.89 -14.40
CA GLU A 104 -1.67 2.55 -13.89
C GLU A 104 -0.49 1.57 -13.81
N THR A 105 -0.30 0.80 -14.89
CA THR A 105 0.60 -0.36 -14.98
C THR A 105 2.08 0.02 -14.82
N GLY A 106 2.49 1.23 -15.24
CA GLY A 106 3.86 1.71 -15.09
C GLY A 106 4.27 1.84 -13.63
N LEU A 107 3.41 2.46 -12.80
CA LEU A 107 3.65 2.61 -11.37
C LEU A 107 3.57 1.26 -10.65
N ALA A 108 2.59 0.42 -10.99
CA ALA A 108 2.48 -0.94 -10.46
C ALA A 108 3.77 -1.75 -10.71
N LYS A 109 4.29 -1.73 -11.94
CA LYS A 109 5.52 -2.46 -12.31
C LYS A 109 6.75 -1.91 -11.59
N GLN A 110 6.81 -0.60 -11.34
CA GLN A 110 7.88 0.01 -10.55
C GLN A 110 7.86 -0.53 -9.11
N ILE A 111 6.69 -0.50 -8.46
CA ILE A 111 6.52 -1.00 -7.08
C ILE A 111 6.85 -2.49 -7.00
N THR A 112 6.35 -3.31 -7.95
CA THR A 112 6.66 -4.74 -7.99
C THR A 112 8.17 -5.01 -8.03
N ARG A 113 8.91 -4.31 -8.90
CA ARG A 113 10.37 -4.48 -9.00
C ARG A 113 11.09 -4.05 -7.73
N ALA A 114 10.72 -2.91 -7.16
CA ALA A 114 11.32 -2.37 -5.94
C ALA A 114 11.11 -3.31 -4.74
N TRP A 115 9.90 -3.83 -4.57
CA TRP A 115 9.56 -4.77 -3.51
C TRP A 115 10.31 -6.09 -3.65
N LEU A 116 10.24 -6.73 -4.81
CA LEU A 116 10.92 -8.02 -5.04
C LEU A 116 12.44 -7.91 -4.86
N ALA A 117 13.05 -6.79 -5.28
CA ALA A 117 14.48 -6.55 -5.05
C ALA A 117 14.85 -6.44 -3.57
N SER A 118 13.96 -5.86 -2.74
CA SER A 118 14.20 -5.74 -1.29
C SER A 118 14.08 -7.07 -0.58
N VAL A 119 13.05 -7.84 -0.95
CA VAL A 119 12.83 -9.17 -0.40
C VAL A 119 13.96 -10.12 -0.81
N ASP A 120 14.39 -10.08 -2.08
CA ASP A 120 15.52 -10.90 -2.55
C ASP A 120 16.82 -10.51 -1.85
N ARG A 121 17.14 -9.21 -1.74
CA ARG A 121 18.34 -8.75 -1.01
C ARG A 121 18.39 -9.32 0.40
N GLU A 122 17.30 -9.24 1.15
CA GLU A 122 17.23 -9.77 2.51
C GLU A 122 17.34 -11.29 2.51
N TYR A 123 16.66 -11.98 1.59
CA TYR A 123 16.75 -13.42 1.47
C TYR A 123 18.18 -13.90 1.16
N GLN A 124 18.91 -13.22 0.28
CA GLN A 124 20.33 -13.53 0.01
C GLN A 124 21.22 -13.29 1.25
N ALA A 125 20.88 -12.29 2.08
CA ALA A 125 21.67 -11.94 3.25
C ALA A 125 21.43 -12.86 4.45
N SER A 126 20.18 -13.26 4.72
CA SER A 126 19.80 -13.97 5.94
C SER A 126 19.15 -15.34 5.72
N GLY A 127 18.77 -15.67 4.47
CA GLY A 127 18.00 -16.86 4.13
C GLY A 127 16.52 -16.77 4.52
N LYS A 128 16.02 -15.58 4.87
CA LYS A 128 14.69 -15.37 5.45
C LYS A 128 13.91 -14.28 4.73
N LEU A 129 12.58 -14.34 4.90
CA LEU A 129 11.65 -13.28 4.55
C LEU A 129 11.10 -12.68 5.84
N LEU A 130 11.05 -11.36 5.95
CA LEU A 130 10.65 -10.67 7.18
C LEU A 130 9.19 -10.19 7.14
N GLU A 131 8.65 -9.84 8.31
CA GLU A 131 7.31 -9.23 8.47
C GLU A 131 7.19 -7.91 7.71
N LYS A 132 8.21 -7.06 7.81
CA LYS A 132 8.25 -5.68 7.28
C LYS A 132 9.67 -5.26 6.89
N TYR A 133 9.77 -4.30 5.97
CA TYR A 133 11.03 -3.84 5.39
C TYR A 133 11.13 -2.33 5.46
N ASP A 134 12.32 -1.80 5.70
CA ASP A 134 12.62 -0.40 5.40
C ASP A 134 12.71 -0.28 3.87
N VAL A 135 11.73 0.41 3.29
CA VAL A 135 11.61 0.55 1.84
C VAL A 135 12.28 1.83 1.31
N VAL A 136 12.92 2.60 2.18
CA VAL A 136 13.78 3.73 1.78
C VAL A 136 15.20 3.23 1.54
N GLU A 137 15.74 2.43 2.46
CA GLU A 137 17.13 1.95 2.44
C GLU A 137 17.28 0.46 2.05
N ARG A 138 16.18 -0.24 1.76
CA ARG A 138 16.14 -1.69 1.42
C ARG A 138 16.78 -2.59 2.47
N LYS A 139 16.48 -2.38 3.75
CA LYS A 139 16.99 -3.17 4.87
C LYS A 139 15.82 -3.76 5.69
N PRO A 140 16.08 -4.64 6.68
CA PRO A 140 15.05 -5.05 7.63
C PRO A 140 14.32 -3.85 8.25
N GLY A 141 12.99 -3.92 8.30
CA GLY A 141 12.17 -2.90 8.96
C GLY A 141 12.26 -3.01 10.49
N GLY A 142 11.66 -2.05 11.18
CA GLY A 142 11.73 -1.96 12.65
C GLY A 142 10.67 -1.06 13.28
N GLY A 143 10.96 -0.55 14.49
CA GLY A 143 10.09 0.37 15.21
C GLY A 143 9.00 -0.29 16.08
N GLY A 144 8.24 0.54 16.77
CA GLY A 144 7.17 0.19 17.71
C GLY A 144 7.59 -0.74 18.85
N GLU A 145 6.68 -1.61 19.24
CA GLU A 145 6.70 -2.28 20.55
C GLU A 145 7.50 -3.59 20.59
N TYR A 146 7.79 -4.19 19.44
CA TYR A 146 8.43 -5.51 19.36
C TYR A 146 9.38 -5.66 18.15
N PRO A 147 10.38 -6.56 18.22
CA PRO A 147 11.31 -6.81 17.12
C PRO A 147 10.64 -7.33 15.84
N ASN A 148 11.28 -7.14 14.69
CA ASN A 148 10.82 -7.68 13.42
C ASN A 148 10.77 -9.23 13.45
N GLN A 149 9.79 -9.83 12.76
CA GLN A 149 9.52 -11.27 12.80
C GLN A 149 9.95 -11.98 11.50
N ASP A 150 10.35 -13.25 11.63
CA ASP A 150 10.91 -14.08 10.55
C ASP A 150 9.86 -14.98 9.86
N GLY A 151 10.12 -15.30 8.59
CA GLY A 151 9.36 -16.27 7.78
C GLY A 151 7.96 -15.81 7.34
N PHE A 152 7.64 -14.53 7.48
CA PHE A 152 6.26 -14.07 7.67
C PHE A 152 5.28 -14.39 6.53
N GLY A 153 4.10 -14.93 6.87
CA GLY A 153 3.15 -15.53 5.93
C GLY A 153 2.69 -14.62 4.78
N TRP A 154 2.35 -13.35 5.05
CA TRP A 154 1.97 -12.42 3.97
C TRP A 154 3.14 -12.10 3.04
N THR A 155 4.38 -12.10 3.53
CA THR A 155 5.54 -11.70 2.75
C THR A 155 5.82 -12.80 1.74
N ASN A 156 5.77 -14.05 2.20
CA ASN A 156 5.88 -15.23 1.37
C ASN A 156 4.78 -15.26 0.30
N GLY A 157 3.52 -15.02 0.71
CA GLY A 157 2.37 -15.05 -0.18
C GLY A 157 2.44 -13.99 -1.28
N VAL A 158 2.67 -12.74 -0.91
CA VAL A 158 2.79 -11.61 -1.85
C VAL A 158 3.99 -11.79 -2.76
N THR A 159 5.15 -12.16 -2.23
CA THR A 159 6.37 -12.39 -3.03
C THR A 159 6.14 -13.46 -4.08
N ARG A 160 5.56 -14.60 -3.68
CA ARG A 160 5.22 -15.69 -4.61
C ARG A 160 4.23 -15.25 -5.69
N ALA A 161 3.18 -14.53 -5.32
CA ALA A 161 2.17 -14.06 -6.27
C ALA A 161 2.77 -13.11 -7.32
N LEU A 162 3.61 -12.16 -6.87
CA LEU A 162 4.28 -11.21 -7.74
C LEU A 162 5.30 -11.87 -8.67
N MET A 163 6.10 -12.83 -8.18
CA MET A 163 7.05 -13.58 -9.00
C MET A 163 6.36 -14.42 -10.08
N ALA A 164 5.19 -14.98 -9.76
CA ALA A 164 4.42 -15.78 -10.72
C ALA A 164 3.74 -14.94 -11.80
N GLY A 165 3.84 -13.60 -11.74
CA GLY A 165 3.14 -12.70 -12.65
C GLY A 165 1.61 -12.80 -12.54
N ARG A 166 1.10 -13.34 -11.43
CA ARG A 166 -0.34 -13.50 -11.23
C ARG A 166 -0.94 -12.17 -10.77
N PRO A 167 -2.05 -11.71 -11.39
CA PRO A 167 -2.91 -10.72 -10.76
C PRO A 167 -3.55 -11.30 -9.48
#